data_AF-A0A1F9X454-F1
#
_entry.id   AF-A0A1F9X454-F1
#
_cell.length_a   1.000
_cell.length_b   1.000
_cell.length_c   1.000
_cell.angle_alpha   90.00
_cell.angle_beta   90.00
_cell.angle_gamma   90.00
#
_symmetry.space_group_name_H-M   'P 1'
#
loop_
_entity.id
_entity.type
_entity.pdbx_description
1 polymer ?
#
loop_
_entity_poly.entity_id
_entity_poly.type
_entity_poly.pdbx_seq_one_letter_code
_entity_poly.pdbx_strand_id
1 'polypeptide(L)'
;MTRIKSLTHLKRILSKGSGEFFILLNCNCRSSKTIAYNKAKDMFHITNWIDGSVQDLTGKQLMSAGWTNVGVAIRKGSFYFESYG
;
A
#
# COMPACT_ATOMS: atom_id res chain seq x y z
N MET A 1 2.84 -8.05 -11.91
CA MET A 1 2.50 -6.84 -11.12
C MET A 1 1.06 -6.42 -11.39
N THR A 2 0.34 -5.98 -10.37
CA THR A 2 -1.09 -5.61 -10.47
C THR A 2 -1.31 -4.18 -9.97
N ARG A 3 -1.84 -3.29 -10.81
CA ARG A 3 -2.16 -1.91 -10.39
C ARG A 3 -3.33 -1.89 -9.42
N ILE A 4 -3.15 -1.19 -8.29
CA ILE A 4 -4.19 -0.97 -7.29
C ILE A 4 -5.05 0.21 -7.71
N LYS A 5 -6.37 0.00 -7.73
CA LYS A 5 -7.34 0.96 -8.29
C LYS A 5 -8.13 1.71 -7.21
N SER A 6 -8.25 1.12 -6.02
CA SER A 6 -9.05 1.66 -4.92
C SER A 6 -8.68 1.00 -3.60
N LEU A 7 -9.14 1.57 -2.49
CA LEU A 7 -9.03 0.96 -1.16
C LEU A 7 -9.70 -0.43 -1.11
N THR A 8 -10.86 -0.57 -1.74
CA THR A 8 -11.58 -1.86 -1.83
C THR A 8 -10.76 -2.91 -2.59
N HIS A 9 -10.10 -2.50 -3.69
CA HIS A 9 -9.21 -3.40 -4.44
C HIS A 9 -8.01 -3.82 -3.58
N LEU A 10 -7.39 -2.89 -2.85
CA LEU A 10 -6.30 -3.19 -1.92
C LEU A 10 -6.73 -4.19 -0.84
N LYS A 11 -7.86 -3.95 -0.16
CA LYS A 11 -8.42 -4.87 0.85
C LYS A 11 -8.68 -6.26 0.28
N ARG A 12 -9.13 -6.37 -0.98
CA ARG A 12 -9.35 -7.66 -1.65
C ARG A 12 -8.05 -8.41 -1.94
N ILE A 13 -6.97 -7.72 -2.28
CA ILE A 13 -5.66 -8.37 -2.44
C ILE A 13 -5.16 -8.85 -1.08
N LEU A 14 -5.21 -7.98 -0.08
CA LEU A 14 -4.76 -8.28 1.28
C LEU A 14 -5.65 -9.27 2.04
N SER A 15 -6.82 -9.63 1.50
CA SER A 15 -7.64 -10.68 2.10
C SER A 15 -7.00 -12.07 1.97
N LYS A 16 -5.96 -12.20 1.12
CA LYS A 16 -5.18 -13.43 0.93
C LYS A 16 -3.92 -13.48 1.83
N GLY A 17 -3.60 -12.41 2.55
CA GLY A 17 -2.39 -12.28 3.36
C GLY A 17 -1.75 -10.90 3.22
N SER A 18 -0.59 -10.73 3.85
CA SER A 18 0.27 -9.58 3.57
C SER A 18 0.79 -9.64 2.13
N GLY A 19 1.24 -8.50 1.62
CA GLY A 19 1.78 -8.41 0.26
C GLY A 19 2.84 -7.35 0.13
N GLU A 20 3.67 -7.51 -0.89
CA GLU A 20 4.64 -6.51 -1.30
C GLU A 20 4.02 -5.56 -2.32
N PHE A 21 4.23 -4.28 -2.09
CA PHE A 21 3.71 -3.21 -2.92
C PHE A 21 4.81 -2.20 -3.18
N PHE A 22 4.66 -1.44 -4.27
CA PHE A 22 5.50 -0.29 -4.49
C PHE A 22 4.73 0.89 -5.07
N ILE A 23 5.22 2.08 -4.76
CA ILE A 23 4.86 3.29 -5.49
C ILE A 23 5.90 3.47 -6.60
N LEU A 24 5.44 3.54 -7.85
CA LEU A 24 6.26 3.90 -9.00
C LEU A 24 6.57 5.40 -8.92
N LEU A 25 7.85 5.73 -8.88
CA LEU A 25 8.37 7.09 -8.88
C LEU A 25 8.89 7.44 -10.28
N ASN A 26 9.29 8.70 -10.47
CA ASN A 26 9.95 9.12 -11.68
C ASN A 26 11.27 8.36 -11.89
N CYS A 27 11.75 8.32 -13.14
CA CYS A 27 13.00 7.65 -13.51
C CYS A 27 13.06 6.15 -13.15
N ASN A 28 11.93 5.45 -13.19
CA ASN A 28 11.80 4.02 -12.85
C ASN A 28 12.21 3.65 -11.42
N CYS A 29 12.31 4.62 -10.52
CA CYS A 29 12.54 4.35 -9.09
C CYS A 29 11.27 3.78 -8.43
N ARG A 30 11.45 3.05 -7.33
CA ARG A 30 10.36 2.43 -6.57
C ARG A 30 10.48 2.76 -5.09
N SER A 31 9.36 3.05 -4.45
CA SER A 31 9.25 3.04 -3.00
C SER A 31 8.52 1.78 -2.56
N SER A 32 9.28 0.74 -2.22
CA SER A 32 8.76 -0.57 -1.81
C SER A 32 8.24 -0.56 -0.39
N LYS A 33 7.18 -1.35 -0.16
CA LYS A 33 6.45 -1.44 1.11
C LYS A 33 5.90 -2.85 1.29
N THR A 34 5.88 -3.34 2.51
CA THR A 34 5.05 -4.51 2.87
C THR A 34 3.79 -4.01 3.54
N ILE A 35 2.63 -4.50 3.11
CA ILE A 35 1.33 -4.12 3.69
C ILE A 35 0.57 -5.36 4.13
N ALA A 36 0.01 -5.31 5.32
CA ALA A 36 -0.97 -6.26 5.82
C ALA A 36 -2.27 -5.54 6.21
N TYR A 37 -3.40 -6.24 6.17
CA TYR A 37 -4.68 -5.70 6.60
C TYR A 37 -5.28 -6.55 7.71
N ASN A 38 -5.40 -5.97 8.91
CA ASN A 38 -6.07 -6.57 10.04
C ASN A 38 -7.58 -6.28 9.95
N LYS A 39 -8.35 -7.28 9.51
CA LYS A 39 -9.80 -7.18 9.39
C LYS A 39 -10.52 -6.95 10.72
N ALA A 40 -10.01 -7.51 11.82
CA ALA A 40 -10.64 -7.38 13.14
C ALA A 40 -10.55 -5.95 13.69
N LYS A 41 -9.46 -5.24 13.38
CA LYS A 41 -9.23 -3.85 13.82
C LYS A 41 -9.57 -2.80 12.75
N ASP A 42 -9.86 -3.22 11.51
CA ASP A 42 -9.95 -2.36 10.32
C ASP A 42 -8.72 -1.45 10.13
N MET A 43 -7.52 -2.02 10.35
CA MET A 43 -6.25 -1.29 10.27
C MET A 43 -5.30 -1.93 9.27
N PHE A 44 -4.49 -1.09 8.63
CA PHE A 44 -3.40 -1.46 7.75
C PHE A 44 -2.09 -1.35 8.50
N HIS A 45 -1.32 -2.42 8.50
CA HIS A 45 0.07 -2.40 8.96
C HIS A 45 0.98 -2.19 7.75
N ILE A 46 1.83 -1.17 7.79
CA ILE A 46 2.67 -0.77 6.66
C ILE A 46 4.11 -0.69 7.14
N THR A 47 4.99 -1.40 6.46
CA THR A 47 6.45 -1.28 6.59
C THR A 47 6.99 -0.61 5.33
N ASN A 48 7.61 0.56 5.47
CA ASN A 48 8.30 1.25 4.38
C ASN A 48 9.76 0.78 4.33
N TRP A 49 10.20 0.20 3.21
CA TRP A 49 11.56 -0.35 3.12
C TRP A 49 12.64 0.71 2.88
N ILE A 50 12.27 1.93 2.50
CA ILE A 50 13.23 3.01 2.25
C ILE A 50 13.90 3.53 3.53
N ASP A 51 13.16 3.57 4.63
CA ASP A 51 13.58 4.14 5.91
C ASP A 51 13.32 3.22 7.10
N GLY A 52 12.75 2.03 6.86
CA GLY A 52 12.39 1.06 7.89
C GLY A 52 11.18 1.47 8.74
N SER A 53 10.48 2.57 8.41
CA SER A 53 9.36 3.04 9.22
C SER A 53 8.19 2.07 9.19
N VAL A 54 7.56 1.89 10.35
CA VAL A 54 6.39 1.01 10.54
C VAL A 54 5.23 1.81 11.09
N GLN A 55 4.05 1.65 10.50
CA GLN A 55 2.85 2.42 10.88
C GLN A 55 1.59 1.58 10.78
N ASP A 56 0.67 1.79 11.73
CA ASP A 56 -0.69 1.26 11.68
C ASP A 56 -1.67 2.38 11.30
N LEU A 57 -2.35 2.24 10.17
CA LEU A 57 -3.25 3.27 9.63
C LEU A 57 -4.67 2.72 9.43
N THR A 58 -5.68 3.51 9.78
CA THR A 58 -7.06 3.23 9.33
C THR A 58 -7.17 3.42 7.81
N GLY A 59 -8.23 2.88 7.20
CA GLY A 59 -8.50 3.13 5.78
C GLY A 59 -8.60 4.62 5.41
N LYS A 60 -9.09 5.46 6.31
CA LYS A 60 -9.14 6.93 6.13
C LYS A 60 -7.74 7.54 6.14
N GLN A 61 -6.90 7.17 7.12
CA GLN A 61 -5.52 7.66 7.20
C GLN A 61 -4.66 7.19 6.03
N LEU A 62 -4.77 5.91 5.64
CA LEU A 62 -4.09 5.35 4.46
C LEU A 62 -4.40 6.15 3.18
N MET A 63 -5.65 6.61 3.05
CA MET A 63 -6.12 7.38 1.89
C MET A 63 -5.86 8.90 2.00
N SER A 64 -5.27 9.35 3.10
CA SER A 64 -4.98 10.77 3.38
C SER A 64 -3.50 11.09 3.18
N ALA A 65 -3.22 12.16 2.41
CA ALA A 65 -1.87 12.58 2.08
C ALA A 65 -1.06 13.06 3.30
N GLY A 66 -1.73 13.46 4.40
CA GLY A 66 -1.05 13.89 5.63
C GLY A 66 -0.45 12.74 6.45
N TRP A 67 -0.76 11.49 6.11
CA TRP A 67 -0.26 10.30 6.83
C TRP A 67 0.65 9.44 5.95
N THR A 68 0.32 9.30 4.68
CA THR A 68 1.10 8.46 3.76
C THR A 68 0.83 8.83 2.29
N ASN A 69 1.77 8.44 1.42
CA ASN A 69 1.65 8.61 -0.02
C ASN A 69 0.83 7.50 -0.71
N VAL A 70 0.42 6.45 0.01
CA VAL A 70 -0.31 5.30 -0.59
C VAL A 70 -1.62 5.74 -1.24
N GLY A 71 -2.47 6.49 -0.52
CA GLY A 71 -3.74 6.98 -1.07
C GLY A 71 -3.58 7.85 -2.31
N VAL A 72 -2.58 8.73 -2.29
CA VAL A 72 -2.24 9.59 -3.45
C VAL A 72 -1.79 8.72 -4.63
N ALA A 73 -0.92 7.74 -4.38
CA ALA A 73 -0.43 6.83 -5.41
C ALA A 73 -1.54 5.97 -6.02
N ILE A 74 -2.51 5.51 -5.23
CA ILE A 74 -3.71 4.80 -5.75
C ILE A 74 -4.50 5.72 -6.69
N ARG A 75 -4.79 6.96 -6.28
CA ARG A 75 -5.54 7.93 -7.10
C ARG A 75 -4.81 8.28 -8.40
N LYS A 76 -3.49 8.46 -8.33
CA LYS A 76 -2.63 8.74 -9.50
C LYS A 76 -2.36 7.51 -10.36
N GLY A 77 -2.65 6.31 -9.85
CA GLY A 77 -2.41 5.08 -10.57
C GLY A 77 -0.98 4.55 -10.53
N SER A 78 -0.17 5.04 -9.60
CA SER A 78 1.24 4.66 -9.45
C SER A 78 1.48 3.64 -8.34
N PHE A 79 0.43 3.03 -7.77
CA PHE A 79 0.55 2.02 -6.71
C PHE A 79 0.29 0.60 -7.22
N TYR A 80 1.22 -0.32 -6.98
CA TYR A 80 1.22 -1.67 -7.55
C TYR A 80 1.47 -2.73 -6.49
N PHE A 81 0.83 -3.89 -6.65
CA PHE A 81 1.13 -5.14 -5.95
C PHE A 81 2.13 -5.97 -6.75
N GLU A 82 3.16 -6.45 -6.06
CA GLU A 82 4.19 -7.33 -6.62
C GLU A 82 3.77 -8.79 -6.35
N SER A 83 3.31 -9.47 -7.41
CA SER A 83 3.05 -10.90 -7.36
C SER A 83 4.30 -11.61 -7.88
N TYR A 84 4.95 -12.40 -7.04
CA TYR A 84 5.87 -13.43 -7.51
C TYR A 84 5.03 -14.52 -8.17
N GLY A 85 5.31 -14.78 -9.45
CA GLY A 85 4.64 -15.82 -10.23
C GLY A 85 5.03 -17.21 -9.79
#